data_AF-A0A7S2YYC4-F1
#
_entry.id   AF-A0A7S2YYC4-F1
#
_cell.length_a   1.000
_cell.length_b   1.000
_cell.length_c   1.000
_cell.angle_alpha   90.00
_cell.angle_beta   90.00
_cell.angle_gamma   90.00
#
_symmetry.space_group_name_H-M   'P 1'
#
loop_
_entity.id
_entity.type
_entity.pdbx_description
1 polymer ?
#
loop_
_entity_poly.entity_id
_entity_poly.type
_entity_poly.pdbx_seq_one_letter_code
_entity_poly.pdbx_strand_id
1 'polypeptide(L)'
;VMRLHCVATATTAWAGTRAVLRSAATLRNNVRSGRHFVATRSVAMTQSEAYKLLAEELKEIDALNGIDSILGWDELVIMKEKSAGSRAAQKAALASVIHQRQTSEKLGKLIQGAEQEEAGLGDFERASVRDARLRFDKKTKMPEELAKLEARLGSEGYQAWAKARENDDYDSFKPVLAKIVQLRKDEAKAVAPEKLPYDYQIDKFERGMKAERLAEIFEA
;
A
#
# COMPACT_ATOMS: atom_id res chain seq x y z
N VAL A 1 33.84 36.27 -8.80
CA VAL A 1 35.07 36.58 -8.03
C VAL A 1 35.04 35.76 -6.74
N MET A 2 36.20 35.29 -6.27
CA MET A 2 36.35 34.34 -5.16
C MET A 2 35.78 34.84 -3.82
N ARG A 3 35.30 33.93 -2.97
CA ARG A 3 36.06 33.47 -1.79
C ARG A 3 35.46 32.21 -1.16
N LEU A 4 36.34 31.22 -0.91
CA LEU A 4 36.08 30.12 0.02
C LEU A 4 36.05 30.68 1.45
N HIS A 5 35.38 29.98 2.37
CA HIS A 5 35.94 29.74 3.70
C HIS A 5 35.77 28.27 4.08
N CYS A 6 36.84 27.70 4.63
CA CYS A 6 36.94 26.32 5.08
C CYS A 6 37.06 26.34 6.61
N VAL A 7 36.38 25.42 7.29
CA VAL A 7 36.64 25.09 8.70
C VAL A 7 36.61 23.57 8.85
N ALA A 8 37.77 22.98 9.11
CA ALA A 8 37.92 21.64 9.67
C ALA A 8 37.92 21.76 11.21
N THR A 9 37.91 20.75 12.08
CA THR A 9 38.18 19.29 12.04
C THR A 9 37.64 18.73 13.37
N ALA A 10 37.19 17.47 13.43
CA ALA A 10 37.29 16.66 14.66
C ALA A 10 37.21 15.16 14.36
N THR A 11 38.32 14.45 14.53
CA THR A 11 38.44 12.98 14.40
C THR A 11 38.57 12.32 15.77
N THR A 12 37.80 11.26 16.02
CA THR A 12 38.10 10.13 16.94
C THR A 12 37.12 8.99 16.63
N ALA A 13 37.39 7.71 16.89
CA ALA A 13 38.62 6.91 16.85
C ALA A 13 38.18 5.43 16.76
N TRP A 14 38.84 4.59 15.95
CA TRP A 14 38.45 3.18 15.75
C TRP A 14 39.52 2.23 16.30
N ALA A 15 39.22 1.50 17.38
CA ALA A 15 40.04 0.40 17.87
C ALA A 15 39.23 -0.51 18.84
N GLY A 16 39.31 -1.83 18.63
CA GLY A 16 38.67 -2.84 19.48
C GLY A 16 39.05 -4.24 19.01
N THR A 17 40.05 -4.86 19.65
CA THR A 17 40.82 -5.98 19.08
C THR A 17 40.39 -7.36 19.59
N ARG A 18 40.76 -8.40 18.82
CA ARG A 18 40.43 -9.84 18.95
C ARG A 18 40.73 -10.49 20.33
N ALA A 19 39.87 -11.43 20.74
CA ALA A 19 40.15 -12.52 21.68
C ALA A 19 39.54 -13.87 21.19
N VAL A 20 39.94 -15.03 21.76
CA VAL A 20 40.29 -16.21 20.93
C VAL A 20 40.21 -17.61 21.63
N LEU A 21 39.69 -18.63 20.91
CA LEU A 21 39.88 -20.12 21.01
C LEU A 21 39.09 -21.07 22.00
N ARG A 22 38.75 -22.25 21.43
CA ARG A 22 38.60 -23.66 21.96
C ARG A 22 37.50 -23.92 23.03
N SER A 23 36.56 -24.88 22.89
CA SER A 23 36.53 -26.30 22.45
C SER A 23 36.82 -27.33 23.56
N ALA A 24 35.82 -28.14 23.97
CA ALA A 24 35.86 -29.62 24.08
C ALA A 24 34.72 -30.25 24.92
N ALA A 25 34.43 -31.53 24.61
CA ALA A 25 33.93 -32.61 25.49
C ALA A 25 32.47 -32.64 26.03
N THR A 26 31.68 -33.49 25.35
CA THR A 26 30.71 -34.49 25.87
C THR A 26 30.61 -34.75 27.37
N LEU A 27 29.36 -34.90 27.85
CA LEU A 27 28.94 -36.01 28.73
C LEU A 27 27.48 -36.41 28.45
N ARG A 28 27.22 -37.72 28.31
CA ARG A 28 25.85 -38.27 28.29
C ARG A 28 25.35 -38.38 29.73
N ASN A 29 24.04 -38.19 29.94
CA ASN A 29 23.31 -39.19 30.74
C ASN A 29 21.82 -39.28 30.42
N ASN A 30 21.25 -40.41 30.79
CA ASN A 30 20.04 -41.00 30.20
C ASN A 30 18.86 -40.91 31.18
N VAL A 31 17.76 -40.25 30.78
CA VAL A 31 16.48 -40.30 31.53
C VAL A 31 15.37 -40.70 30.56
N ARG A 32 14.99 -41.98 30.60
CA ARG A 32 13.73 -42.45 30.03
C ARG A 32 12.58 -41.96 30.91
N SER A 33 11.71 -41.13 30.35
CA SER A 33 10.38 -40.89 30.90
C SER A 33 9.37 -40.85 29.76
N GLY A 34 8.44 -41.80 29.76
CA GLY A 34 7.38 -41.85 28.75
C GLY A 34 6.45 -40.66 28.92
N ARG A 35 6.40 -39.81 27.90
CA ARG A 35 5.26 -38.91 27.65
C ARG A 35 4.78 -39.19 26.24
N HIS A 36 3.47 -39.25 26.07
CA HIS A 36 2.88 -39.20 24.73
C HIS A 36 3.30 -37.89 24.08
N PHE A 37 4.28 -37.98 23.17
CA PHE A 37 4.60 -36.89 22.28
C PHE A 37 3.43 -36.79 21.31
N VAL A 38 2.41 -36.01 21.67
CA VAL A 38 1.51 -35.44 20.68
C VAL A 38 2.44 -34.74 19.72
N ALA A 39 2.58 -35.30 18.52
CA ALA A 39 3.39 -34.71 17.48
C ALA A 39 2.67 -33.43 17.06
N THR A 40 2.97 -32.33 17.76
CA THR A 40 2.80 -30.98 17.23
C THR A 40 3.56 -31.02 15.92
N ARG A 41 2.81 -31.16 14.82
CA ARG A 41 3.37 -31.24 13.49
C ARG A 41 4.09 -29.92 13.30
N SER A 42 5.41 -29.95 13.46
CA SER A 42 6.26 -28.85 13.04
C SER A 42 6.08 -28.80 11.54
N VAL A 43 5.11 -27.98 11.12
CA VAL A 43 5.07 -27.45 9.76
C VAL A 43 6.30 -26.58 9.72
N ALA A 44 7.42 -27.20 9.35
CA ALA A 44 8.59 -26.46 8.93
C ALA A 44 8.09 -25.59 7.78
N MET A 45 7.89 -24.30 8.08
CA MET A 45 7.44 -23.29 7.13
C MET A 45 8.42 -23.36 5.95
N THR A 46 8.02 -24.04 4.89
CA THR A 46 8.79 -24.13 3.65
C THR A 46 8.74 -22.74 3.06
N GLN A 47 9.82 -22.00 3.31
CA GLN A 47 9.87 -20.56 3.17
C GLN A 47 9.68 -20.18 1.69
N SER A 48 8.42 -19.93 1.31
CA SER A 48 7.99 -19.69 -0.08
C SER A 48 8.86 -18.62 -0.72
N GLU A 49 9.58 -19.00 -1.78
CA GLU A 49 10.48 -18.10 -2.48
C GLU A 49 9.66 -17.06 -3.26
N ALA A 50 8.53 -17.48 -3.84
CA ALA A 50 7.58 -16.58 -4.46
C ALA A 50 7.03 -15.54 -3.47
N TYR A 51 6.68 -15.94 -2.24
CA TYR A 51 6.21 -15.02 -1.21
C TYR A 51 7.29 -14.05 -0.72
N LYS A 52 8.56 -14.48 -0.57
CA LYS A 52 9.67 -13.56 -0.22
C LYS A 52 9.80 -12.45 -1.25
N LEU A 53 9.88 -12.83 -2.53
CA LEU A 53 10.03 -11.89 -3.64
C LEU A 53 8.82 -10.96 -3.78
N LEU A 54 7.61 -11.48 -3.54
CA LEU A 54 6.39 -10.66 -3.42
C LEU A 54 6.49 -9.66 -2.25
N ALA A 55 6.91 -10.11 -1.07
CA ALA A 55 7.02 -9.27 0.12
C ALA A 55 8.11 -8.18 -0.04
N GLU A 56 9.18 -8.44 -0.81
CA GLU A 56 10.17 -7.44 -1.19
C GLU A 56 9.59 -6.38 -2.15
N GLU A 57 8.90 -6.80 -3.22
CA GLU A 57 8.23 -5.88 -4.16
C GLU A 57 7.17 -5.01 -3.45
N LEU A 58 6.39 -5.60 -2.54
CA LEU A 58 5.39 -4.87 -1.75
C LEU A 58 6.04 -3.85 -0.80
N LYS A 59 7.16 -4.19 -0.14
CA LYS A 59 7.92 -3.24 0.70
C LYS A 59 8.45 -2.06 -0.10
N GLU A 60 8.93 -2.28 -1.32
CA GLU A 60 9.39 -1.18 -2.20
C GLU A 60 8.22 -0.28 -2.61
N ILE A 61 7.06 -0.85 -2.96
CA ILE A 61 5.83 -0.08 -3.25
C ILE A 61 5.37 0.72 -2.03
N ASP A 62 5.36 0.12 -0.83
CA ASP A 62 4.94 0.80 0.40
C ASP A 62 5.93 1.89 0.84
N ALA A 63 7.23 1.72 0.59
CA ALA A 63 8.22 2.77 0.80
C ALA A 63 7.96 3.99 -0.11
N LEU A 64 7.61 3.76 -1.38
CA LEU A 64 7.24 4.84 -2.32
C LEU A 64 5.93 5.54 -1.89
N ASN A 65 4.93 4.80 -1.44
CA ASN A 65 3.70 5.36 -0.86
C ASN A 65 3.99 6.20 0.40
N GLY A 66 4.97 5.79 1.21
CA GLY A 66 5.44 6.55 2.37
C GLY A 66 6.07 7.89 1.99
N ILE A 67 6.85 7.94 0.90
CA ILE A 67 7.40 9.18 0.36
C ILE A 67 6.27 10.10 -0.14
N ASP A 68 5.28 9.58 -0.87
CA ASP A 68 4.13 10.38 -1.34
C ASP A 68 3.32 10.96 -0.16
N SER A 69 3.16 10.18 0.90
CA SER A 69 2.50 10.62 2.14
C SER A 69 3.25 11.78 2.81
N ILE A 70 4.59 11.76 2.82
CA ILE A 70 5.42 12.87 3.33
C ILE A 70 5.28 14.11 2.44
N LEU A 71 5.25 13.94 1.10
CA LEU A 71 5.04 15.06 0.17
C LEU A 71 3.67 15.72 0.36
N GLY A 72 2.62 14.93 0.61
CA GLY A 72 1.29 15.41 0.93
C GLY A 72 1.18 16.08 2.30
N TRP A 73 1.86 15.56 3.33
CA TRP A 73 1.93 16.21 4.64
C TRP A 73 2.65 17.58 4.56
N ASP A 74 3.82 17.64 3.91
CA ASP A 74 4.58 18.88 3.78
C ASP A 74 3.79 19.94 2.99
N GLU A 75 3.05 19.52 1.95
CA GLU A 75 2.17 20.38 1.14
C GLU A 75 1.09 21.09 1.96
N LEU A 76 0.59 20.44 3.02
CA LEU A 76 -0.46 20.96 3.90
C LEU A 76 0.06 21.75 5.11
N VAL A 77 1.31 21.53 5.53
CA VAL A 77 1.81 22.01 6.84
C VAL A 77 2.99 22.99 6.74
N ILE A 78 3.92 22.80 5.78
CA ILE A 78 5.21 23.50 5.74
C ILE A 78 5.43 24.24 4.42
N MET A 79 4.89 23.72 3.32
CA MET A 79 5.17 24.21 1.98
C MET A 79 4.67 25.65 1.76
N LYS A 80 5.53 26.49 1.19
CA LYS A 80 5.13 27.83 0.72
C LYS A 80 4.32 27.73 -0.56
N GLU A 81 3.26 28.52 -0.68
CA GLU A 81 2.35 28.57 -1.83
C GLU A 81 3.06 28.61 -3.20
N LYS A 82 4.12 29.43 -3.33
CA LYS A 82 4.92 29.54 -4.57
C LYS A 82 5.64 28.25 -5.00
N SER A 83 5.71 27.22 -4.15
CA SER A 83 6.27 25.90 -4.45
C SER A 83 5.27 24.90 -5.02
N ALA A 84 3.97 25.23 -5.08
CA ALA A 84 2.91 24.31 -5.48
C ALA A 84 3.16 23.61 -6.82
N GLY A 85 3.64 24.33 -7.85
CA GLY A 85 3.96 23.73 -9.16
C GLY A 85 5.09 22.69 -9.10
N SER A 86 6.10 22.91 -8.25
CA SER A 86 7.20 21.95 -8.03
C SER A 86 6.72 20.71 -7.28
N ARG A 87 5.88 20.88 -6.25
CA ARG A 87 5.26 19.78 -5.49
C ARG A 87 4.33 18.94 -6.36
N ALA A 88 3.52 19.58 -7.20
CA ALA A 88 2.66 18.89 -8.17
C ALA A 88 3.48 18.01 -9.13
N ALA A 89 4.61 18.53 -9.64
CA ALA A 89 5.51 17.75 -10.49
C ALA A 89 6.17 16.56 -9.75
N GLN A 90 6.60 16.75 -8.50
CA GLN A 90 7.14 15.68 -7.65
C GLN A 90 6.13 14.54 -7.45
N LYS A 91 4.90 14.88 -7.03
CA LYS A 91 3.83 13.91 -6.78
C LYS A 91 3.39 13.21 -8.08
N ALA A 92 3.27 13.93 -9.19
CA ALA A 92 2.92 13.34 -10.49
C ALA A 92 3.98 12.33 -10.98
N ALA A 93 5.27 12.65 -10.85
CA ALA A 93 6.35 11.73 -11.21
C ALA A 93 6.35 10.47 -10.33
N LEU A 94 6.20 10.64 -9.01
CA LEU A 94 6.17 9.54 -8.05
C LEU A 94 4.93 8.64 -8.23
N ALA A 95 3.75 9.23 -8.43
CA ALA A 95 2.51 8.51 -8.71
C ALA A 95 2.60 7.64 -9.97
N SER A 96 3.30 8.11 -11.02
CA SER A 96 3.56 7.31 -12.23
C SER A 96 4.41 6.06 -11.92
N VAL A 97 5.49 6.21 -11.13
CA VAL A 97 6.35 5.08 -10.71
C VAL A 97 5.58 4.08 -9.83
N ILE A 98 4.80 4.58 -8.86
CA ILE A 98 3.95 3.75 -8.00
C ILE A 98 2.93 2.97 -8.84
N HIS A 99 2.23 3.64 -9.77
CA HIS A 99 1.25 3.01 -10.62
C HIS A 99 1.86 1.91 -11.49
N GLN A 100 2.97 2.20 -12.19
CA GLN A 100 3.69 1.24 -13.04
C GLN A 100 4.09 -0.02 -12.27
N ARG A 101 4.55 0.10 -11.02
CA ARG A 101 4.86 -1.06 -10.17
C ARG A 101 3.61 -1.82 -9.75
N GLN A 102 2.58 -1.12 -9.29
CA GLN A 102 1.30 -1.68 -8.84
C GLN A 102 0.51 -2.40 -9.95
N THR A 103 0.76 -2.11 -11.23
CA THR A 103 0.16 -2.78 -12.39
C THR A 103 1.14 -3.64 -13.19
N SER A 104 2.38 -3.81 -12.70
CA SER A 104 3.43 -4.53 -13.44
C SER A 104 3.14 -6.02 -13.60
N GLU A 105 3.51 -6.60 -14.75
CA GLU A 105 3.51 -8.05 -14.94
C GLU A 105 4.35 -8.79 -13.89
N LYS A 106 5.44 -8.17 -13.43
CA LYS A 106 6.31 -8.73 -12.37
C LYS A 106 5.49 -8.97 -11.10
N LEU A 107 4.78 -7.95 -10.61
CA LEU A 107 3.95 -8.06 -9.43
C LEU A 107 2.83 -9.10 -9.63
N GLY A 108 2.17 -9.11 -10.79
CA GLY A 108 1.14 -10.10 -11.12
C GLY A 108 1.65 -11.56 -11.06
N LYS A 109 2.85 -11.81 -11.61
CA LYS A 109 3.51 -13.13 -11.58
C LYS A 109 3.95 -13.52 -10.16
N LEU A 110 4.45 -12.58 -9.36
CA LEU A 110 4.82 -12.83 -7.96
C LEU A 110 3.61 -13.19 -7.09
N ILE A 111 2.48 -12.48 -7.25
CA ILE A 111 1.22 -12.83 -6.58
C ILE A 111 0.77 -14.23 -7.00
N GLN A 112 0.77 -14.53 -8.30
CA GLN A 112 0.36 -15.85 -8.81
C GLN A 112 1.25 -17.00 -8.28
N GLY A 113 2.56 -16.80 -8.18
CA GLY A 113 3.46 -17.80 -7.60
C GLY A 113 3.18 -18.04 -6.12
N ALA A 114 2.95 -16.97 -5.35
CA ALA A 114 2.61 -17.08 -3.93
C ALA A 114 1.21 -17.72 -3.69
N GLU A 115 0.26 -17.51 -4.60
CA GLU A 115 -1.03 -18.22 -4.61
C GLU A 115 -0.87 -19.73 -4.90
N GLN A 116 0.06 -20.12 -5.77
CA GLN A 116 0.35 -21.54 -6.04
C GLN A 116 1.06 -22.24 -4.87
N GLU A 117 1.84 -21.49 -4.08
CA GLU A 117 2.55 -21.98 -2.90
C GLU A 117 1.74 -21.86 -1.59
N GLU A 118 0.44 -21.50 -1.66
CA GLU A 118 -0.41 -21.18 -0.51
C GLU A 118 -0.39 -22.24 0.62
N ALA A 119 -0.29 -23.53 0.26
CA ALA A 119 -0.25 -24.63 1.23
C ALA A 119 1.02 -24.64 2.13
N GLY A 120 2.08 -23.93 1.74
CA GLY A 120 3.29 -23.72 2.53
C GLY A 120 3.29 -22.44 3.38
N LEU A 121 2.29 -21.57 3.20
CA LEU A 121 2.22 -20.24 3.81
C LEU A 121 1.51 -20.23 5.16
N GLY A 122 2.02 -19.42 6.09
CA GLY A 122 1.35 -19.08 7.34
C GLY A 122 0.20 -18.08 7.16
N ASP A 123 -0.65 -17.94 8.17
CA ASP A 123 -1.91 -17.19 8.09
C ASP A 123 -1.72 -15.71 7.67
N PHE A 124 -0.67 -15.06 8.19
CA PHE A 124 -0.29 -13.69 7.82
C PHE A 124 0.20 -13.56 6.37
N GLU A 125 0.87 -14.59 5.86
CA GLU A 125 1.40 -14.62 4.50
C GLU A 125 0.26 -14.81 3.50
N ARG A 126 -0.66 -15.76 3.76
CA ARG A 126 -1.91 -15.94 2.99
C ARG A 126 -2.78 -14.68 2.99
N ALA A 127 -2.90 -14.01 4.14
CA ALA A 127 -3.59 -12.72 4.22
C ALA A 127 -2.92 -11.63 3.36
N SER A 128 -1.59 -11.57 3.35
CA SER A 128 -0.82 -10.61 2.56
C SER A 128 -0.95 -10.87 1.05
N VAL A 129 -0.90 -12.13 0.61
CA VAL A 129 -1.10 -12.55 -0.79
C VAL A 129 -2.50 -12.15 -1.28
N ARG A 130 -3.54 -12.52 -0.52
CA ARG A 130 -4.94 -12.17 -0.82
C ARG A 130 -5.15 -10.66 -0.95
N ASP A 131 -4.48 -9.87 -0.12
CA ASP A 131 -4.66 -8.42 -0.09
C ASP A 131 -3.82 -7.73 -1.18
N ALA A 132 -2.66 -8.29 -1.54
CA ALA A 132 -1.91 -7.91 -2.73
C ALA A 132 -2.69 -8.21 -4.01
N ARG A 133 -3.29 -9.40 -4.15
CA ARG A 133 -4.21 -9.78 -5.24
C ARG A 133 -5.36 -8.79 -5.37
N LEU A 134 -6.06 -8.49 -4.27
CA LEU A 134 -7.17 -7.53 -4.27
C LEU A 134 -6.74 -6.13 -4.75
N ARG A 135 -5.58 -5.63 -4.32
CA ARG A 135 -5.03 -4.33 -4.74
C ARG A 135 -4.62 -4.34 -6.21
N PHE A 136 -3.92 -5.39 -6.66
CA PHE A 136 -3.48 -5.57 -8.04
C PHE A 136 -4.67 -5.63 -9.01
N ASP A 137 -5.67 -6.44 -8.70
CA ASP A 137 -6.90 -6.56 -9.49
C ASP A 137 -7.65 -5.23 -9.56
N LYS A 138 -7.82 -4.52 -8.43
CA LYS A 138 -8.46 -3.18 -8.40
C LYS A 138 -7.70 -2.17 -9.29
N LYS A 139 -6.37 -2.22 -9.34
CA LYS A 139 -5.53 -1.31 -10.14
C LYS A 139 -5.47 -1.67 -11.62
N THR A 140 -5.48 -2.95 -11.97
CA THR A 140 -5.35 -3.44 -13.36
C THR A 140 -6.67 -3.54 -14.11
N LYS A 141 -7.80 -3.76 -13.42
CA LYS A 141 -9.14 -3.75 -14.03
C LYS A 141 -9.70 -2.34 -14.25
N MET A 142 -9.11 -1.31 -13.64
CA MET A 142 -9.53 0.09 -13.81
C MET A 142 -9.13 0.59 -15.21
N PRO A 143 -10.08 1.00 -16.07
CA PRO A 143 -9.78 1.55 -17.39
C PRO A 143 -8.99 2.86 -17.28
N GLU A 144 -8.01 3.05 -18.17
CA GLU A 144 -7.13 4.23 -18.19
C GLU A 144 -7.92 5.55 -18.24
N GLU A 145 -8.99 5.61 -19.04
CA GLU A 145 -9.84 6.79 -19.15
C GLU A 145 -10.64 7.09 -17.88
N LEU A 146 -11.04 6.07 -17.10
CA LEU A 146 -11.65 6.29 -15.78
C LEU A 146 -10.62 6.77 -14.76
N ALA A 147 -9.38 6.25 -14.80
CA ALA A 147 -8.30 6.71 -13.95
C ALA A 147 -7.89 8.17 -14.25
N LYS A 148 -7.80 8.56 -15.52
CA LYS A 148 -7.60 9.96 -15.95
C LYS A 148 -8.75 10.86 -15.49
N LEU A 149 -9.99 10.41 -15.64
CA LEU A 149 -11.17 11.15 -15.21
C LEU A 149 -11.19 11.33 -13.68
N GLU A 150 -10.83 10.31 -12.91
CA GLU A 150 -10.69 10.37 -11.46
C GLU A 150 -9.63 11.38 -11.03
N ALA A 151 -8.43 11.31 -11.60
CA ALA A 151 -7.33 12.23 -11.28
C ALA A 151 -7.73 13.70 -11.55
N ARG A 152 -8.38 13.97 -12.70
CA ARG A 152 -8.85 15.30 -13.06
C ARG A 152 -9.97 15.79 -12.12
N LEU A 153 -10.99 14.97 -11.87
CA LEU A 153 -12.10 15.33 -10.98
C LEU A 153 -11.67 15.46 -9.51
N GLY A 154 -10.63 14.76 -9.07
CA GLY A 154 -10.07 14.91 -7.72
C GLY A 154 -9.49 16.31 -7.48
N SER A 155 -8.80 16.88 -8.47
CA SER A 155 -8.22 18.22 -8.38
C SER A 155 -9.26 19.32 -8.66
N GLU A 156 -9.90 19.28 -9.84
CA GLU A 156 -10.85 20.30 -10.27
C GLU A 156 -12.14 20.30 -9.43
N GLY A 157 -12.60 19.11 -9.02
CA GLY A 157 -13.85 18.96 -8.28
C GLY A 157 -13.78 19.50 -6.86
N TYR A 158 -12.62 19.38 -6.19
CA TYR A 158 -12.42 20.00 -4.88
C TYR A 158 -12.45 21.53 -4.96
N GLN A 159 -11.80 22.12 -5.97
CA GLN A 159 -11.80 23.57 -6.16
C GLN A 159 -13.20 24.11 -6.52
N ALA A 160 -13.93 23.39 -7.38
CA ALA A 160 -15.32 23.72 -7.70
C ALA A 160 -16.23 23.64 -6.46
N TRP A 161 -16.08 22.59 -5.63
CA TRP A 161 -16.79 22.44 -4.37
C TRP A 161 -16.47 23.54 -3.36
N ALA A 162 -15.18 23.87 -3.18
CA ALA A 162 -14.75 24.87 -2.21
C ALA A 162 -15.36 26.25 -2.54
N LYS A 163 -15.28 26.66 -3.82
CA LYS A 163 -15.91 27.90 -4.29
C LYS A 163 -17.43 27.87 -4.18
N ALA A 164 -18.09 26.77 -4.56
CA ALA A 164 -19.53 26.63 -4.44
C ALA A 164 -20.00 26.75 -2.99
N ARG A 165 -19.27 26.11 -2.05
CA ARG A 165 -19.55 26.16 -0.61
C ARG A 165 -19.34 27.56 -0.01
N GLU A 166 -18.32 28.29 -0.47
CA GLU A 166 -18.07 29.68 -0.04
C GLU A 166 -19.19 30.63 -0.47
N ASN A 167 -19.82 30.37 -1.62
CA ASN A 167 -20.86 31.22 -2.22
C ASN A 167 -22.30 30.71 -2.01
N ASP A 168 -22.49 29.62 -1.24
CA ASP A 168 -23.77 28.90 -1.06
C ASP A 168 -24.47 28.51 -2.39
N ASP A 169 -23.68 28.20 -3.41
CA ASP A 169 -24.14 27.96 -4.79
C ASP A 169 -24.06 26.46 -5.14
N TYR A 170 -25.10 25.71 -4.79
CA TYR A 170 -25.20 24.30 -5.15
C TYR A 170 -25.29 24.05 -6.67
N ASP A 171 -25.96 24.93 -7.42
CA ASP A 171 -26.27 24.67 -8.83
C ASP A 171 -25.01 24.74 -9.72
N SER A 172 -23.98 25.52 -9.38
CA SER A 172 -22.68 25.44 -10.07
C SER A 172 -21.89 24.17 -9.75
N PHE A 173 -22.04 23.58 -8.56
CA PHE A 173 -21.37 22.33 -8.19
C PHE A 173 -22.08 21.06 -8.66
N LYS A 174 -23.42 21.06 -8.72
CA LYS A 174 -24.29 19.98 -9.19
C LYS A 174 -23.80 19.23 -10.45
N PRO A 175 -23.38 19.88 -11.56
CA PRO A 175 -22.86 19.16 -12.73
C PRO A 175 -21.49 18.48 -12.50
N VAL A 176 -20.70 18.95 -11.54
CA VAL A 176 -19.44 18.31 -11.12
C VAL A 176 -19.74 17.09 -10.23
N LEU A 177 -20.64 17.25 -9.26
CA LEU A 177 -21.09 16.16 -8.39
C LEU A 177 -21.68 15.00 -9.20
N ALA A 178 -22.52 15.30 -10.20
CA ALA A 178 -23.09 14.28 -11.09
C ALA A 178 -22.00 13.46 -11.82
N LYS A 179 -20.93 14.11 -12.29
CA LYS A 179 -19.78 13.43 -12.92
C LYS A 179 -19.01 12.56 -11.94
N ILE A 180 -18.81 13.02 -10.69
CA ILE A 180 -18.15 12.24 -9.63
C ILE A 180 -18.99 10.99 -9.29
N VAL A 181 -20.30 11.13 -9.11
CA VAL A 181 -21.20 10.00 -8.83
C VAL A 181 -21.21 9.00 -9.98
N GLN A 182 -21.23 9.47 -11.23
CA GLN A 182 -21.21 8.59 -12.41
C GLN A 182 -19.88 7.84 -12.51
N LEU A 183 -18.73 8.52 -12.36
CA LEU A 183 -17.40 7.90 -12.29
C LEU A 183 -17.35 6.77 -11.25
N ARG A 184 -17.93 6.96 -10.06
CA ARG A 184 -17.94 5.94 -9.00
C ARG A 184 -18.81 4.71 -9.34
N LYS A 185 -19.86 4.87 -10.16
CA LYS A 185 -20.65 3.76 -10.69
C LYS A 185 -19.89 3.01 -11.79
N ASP A 186 -19.23 3.75 -12.68
CA ASP A 186 -18.47 3.19 -13.79
C ASP A 186 -17.21 2.44 -13.31
N GLU A 187 -16.52 2.98 -12.30
CA GLU A 187 -15.44 2.30 -11.57
C GLU A 187 -15.90 0.95 -11.03
N ALA A 188 -17.00 0.92 -10.28
CA ALA A 188 -17.53 -0.29 -9.68
C ALA A 188 -17.89 -1.34 -10.75
N LYS A 189 -18.56 -0.91 -11.82
CA LYS A 189 -18.94 -1.78 -12.95
C LYS A 189 -17.72 -2.35 -13.71
N ALA A 190 -16.64 -1.58 -13.84
CA ALA A 190 -15.44 -2.03 -14.52
C ALA A 190 -14.58 -2.99 -13.66
N VAL A 191 -14.47 -2.72 -12.36
CA VAL A 191 -13.56 -3.44 -11.45
C VAL A 191 -14.22 -4.64 -10.78
N ALA A 192 -15.51 -4.56 -10.46
CA ALA A 192 -16.27 -5.57 -9.74
C ALA A 192 -17.73 -5.66 -10.27
N PRO A 193 -17.95 -6.06 -11.54
CA PRO A 193 -19.28 -6.13 -12.15
C PRO A 193 -20.27 -7.05 -11.43
N GLU A 194 -19.79 -7.95 -10.58
CA GLU A 194 -20.58 -8.85 -9.73
C GLU A 194 -21.11 -8.19 -8.44
N LYS A 195 -20.59 -7.02 -8.05
CA LYS A 195 -21.03 -6.28 -6.85
C LYS A 195 -22.04 -5.19 -7.19
N LEU A 196 -22.93 -4.88 -6.25
CA LEU A 196 -23.68 -3.63 -6.30
C LEU A 196 -22.72 -2.43 -6.24
N PRO A 197 -22.91 -1.36 -7.04
CA PRO A 197 -21.98 -0.24 -7.07
C PRO A 197 -21.72 0.42 -5.71
N TYR A 198 -22.72 0.46 -4.83
CA TYR A 198 -22.56 1.03 -3.49
C TYR A 198 -21.77 0.11 -2.55
N ASP A 199 -22.03 -1.20 -2.57
CA ASP A 199 -21.25 -2.20 -1.82
C ASP A 199 -19.76 -2.17 -2.22
N TYR A 200 -19.46 -2.06 -3.53
CA TYR A 200 -18.07 -1.89 -3.99
C TYR A 200 -17.42 -0.62 -3.44
N GLN A 201 -18.15 0.50 -3.38
CA GLN A 201 -17.59 1.76 -2.87
C GLN A 201 -17.40 1.74 -1.35
N ILE A 202 -18.27 1.07 -0.59
CA ILE A 202 -18.09 0.89 0.86
C ILE A 202 -16.94 -0.08 1.15
N ASP A 203 -16.78 -1.16 0.38
CA ASP A 203 -15.68 -2.15 0.47
C ASP A 203 -14.26 -1.54 0.27
N LYS A 204 -14.17 -0.27 -0.15
CA LYS A 204 -12.91 0.50 -0.20
C LYS A 204 -12.54 1.13 1.16
N PHE A 205 -13.50 1.27 2.07
CA PHE A 205 -13.32 1.85 3.41
C PHE A 205 -13.47 0.79 4.52
N GLU A 206 -14.50 -0.05 4.45
CA GLU A 206 -14.76 -1.14 5.39
C GLU A 206 -14.98 -2.44 4.62
N ARG A 207 -14.01 -3.36 4.71
CA ARG A 207 -13.94 -4.52 3.82
C ARG A 207 -15.08 -5.51 4.08
N GLY A 208 -15.81 -5.88 3.03
CA GLY A 208 -16.94 -6.81 3.13
C GLY A 208 -18.22 -6.23 3.72
N MET A 209 -18.24 -4.95 4.11
CA MET A 209 -19.46 -4.23 4.48
C MET A 209 -20.38 -4.08 3.26
N LYS A 210 -21.70 -4.10 3.51
CA LYS A 210 -22.75 -3.99 2.49
C LYS A 210 -23.80 -2.96 2.89
N ALA A 211 -24.52 -2.43 1.91
CA ALA A 211 -25.66 -1.55 2.10
C ALA A 211 -26.74 -2.15 3.02
N GLU A 212 -27.02 -3.45 2.85
CA GLU A 212 -27.95 -4.23 3.68
C GLU A 212 -27.57 -4.17 5.16
N ARG A 213 -26.32 -4.47 5.51
CA ARG A 213 -25.84 -4.44 6.89
C ARG A 213 -25.78 -3.02 7.47
N LEU A 214 -25.53 -2.00 6.64
CA LEU A 214 -25.63 -0.61 7.09
C LEU A 214 -27.07 -0.20 7.39
N ALA A 215 -28.04 -0.61 6.57
CA ALA A 215 -29.46 -0.34 6.84
C ALA A 215 -29.90 -0.95 8.18
N GLU A 216 -29.53 -2.20 8.48
CA GLU A 216 -29.78 -2.83 9.79
C GLU A 216 -29.19 -2.04 10.99
N ILE A 217 -28.11 -1.30 10.79
CA ILE A 217 -27.46 -0.50 11.86
C ILE A 217 -28.13 0.87 12.02
N PHE A 218 -28.63 1.47 10.94
CA PHE A 218 -29.28 2.78 10.98
C PHE A 218 -30.76 2.73 11.40
N GLU A 219 -31.41 1.57 11.27
CA GLU A 219 -32.81 1.33 11.69
C GLU A 219 -32.94 0.73 13.11
N ALA A 220 -31.84 0.64 13.87
CA ALA A 220 -31.75 0.02 15.20
C ALA A 220 -31.60 1.04 16.36
#